data_AF-A0A3S1CZW4-F1
#
_entry.id   AF-A0A3S1CZW4-F1
#
_cell.length_a   1.000
_cell.length_b   1.000
_cell.length_c   1.000
_cell.angle_alpha   90.00
_cell.angle_beta   90.00
_cell.angle_gamma   90.00
#
_symmetry.space_group_name_H-M   'P 1'
#
loop_
_entity.id
_entity.type
_entity.pdbx_description
1 polymer ?
#
loop_
_entity_poly.entity_id
_entity_poly.type
_entity_poly.pdbx_seq_one_letter_code
_entity_poly.pdbx_strand_id
1 'polypeptide(L)' 'MNNTQTPNEDNDDLLPEYNFEYKKARPNRFAEQTHKSVTVTLDADVAKVFKTSEDVNNAL' A
#
# COMPACT_ATOMS: atom_id res chain seq x y z
N MET A 1 23.73 -22.10 3.85
CA MET A 1 22.93 -21.01 4.48
C MET A 1 21.51 -21.18 3.99
N ASN A 2 20.53 -21.41 4.87
CA ASN A 2 19.10 -21.19 4.64
C ASN A 2 18.44 -21.11 6.02
N ASN A 3 18.59 -19.95 6.66
CA ASN A 3 17.95 -19.67 7.94
C ASN A 3 16.53 -19.15 7.65
N THR A 4 15.56 -20.06 7.52
CA THR A 4 14.14 -19.67 7.60
C THR A 4 13.90 -19.32 9.05
N GLN A 5 14.03 -18.04 9.36
CA GLN A 5 13.71 -17.46 10.65
C GLN A 5 12.21 -17.66 10.88
N THR A 6 11.85 -18.73 11.58
CA THR A 6 10.54 -18.92 12.19
C THR A 6 10.28 -17.67 13.04
N PRO A 7 9.18 -16.92 12.82
CA PRO A 7 8.90 -15.75 13.65
C PRO A 7 8.77 -16.25 15.08
N ASN A 8 9.63 -15.66 15.91
CA ASN A 8 9.82 -15.90 17.33
C ASN A 8 8.52 -16.32 18.04
N GLU A 9 8.64 -17.40 18.82
CA GLU A 9 7.69 -17.80 19.85
C GLU A 9 7.72 -16.80 21.01
N ASP A 10 7.39 -15.53 20.76
CA ASP A 10 7.05 -14.57 21.82
C ASP A 10 5.60 -14.81 22.27
N ASN A 11 5.25 -16.08 22.52
CA ASN A 11 3.91 -16.54 22.90
C ASN A 11 3.77 -16.81 24.41
N ASP A 12 4.69 -16.33 25.25
CA ASP A 12 4.63 -16.68 26.67
C ASP A 12 3.66 -15.81 27.50
N ASP A 13 3.20 -14.68 26.96
CA ASP A 13 2.30 -13.75 27.68
C ASP A 13 0.87 -13.63 27.11
N LEU A 14 0.61 -14.20 25.92
CA LEU A 14 -0.68 -14.08 25.24
C LEU A 14 -1.55 -15.31 25.47
N LEU A 15 -2.80 -15.09 25.88
CA LEU A 15 -3.74 -16.18 26.08
C LEU A 15 -4.08 -16.89 24.75
N PRO A 16 -4.41 -18.20 24.77
CA PRO A 16 -4.68 -18.98 23.55
C PRO A 16 -5.77 -18.38 22.65
N GLU A 17 -6.72 -17.63 23.21
CA GLU A 17 -7.80 -16.96 22.48
C GLU A 17 -7.30 -15.87 21.53
N TYR A 18 -6.07 -15.39 21.71
CA TYR A 18 -5.44 -14.40 20.83
C TYR A 18 -4.64 -15.04 19.67
N ASN A 19 -4.67 -16.37 19.53
CA ASN A 19 -4.09 -17.06 18.39
C ASN A 19 -5.07 -17.04 17.20
N PHE A 20 -5.03 -15.97 16.42
CA PHE A 20 -5.88 -15.82 15.24
C PHE A 20 -5.27 -16.46 14.00
N GLU A 21 -6.05 -17.27 13.28
CA GLU A 21 -5.67 -17.78 11.96
C GLU A 21 -5.82 -16.70 10.88
N TYR A 22 -4.83 -15.82 10.75
CA TYR A 22 -4.85 -14.71 9.79
C TYR A 22 -4.99 -15.13 8.32
N LYS A 23 -4.70 -16.40 7.98
CA LYS A 23 -4.93 -16.96 6.64
C LYS A 23 -6.42 -17.10 6.28
N LYS A 24 -7.30 -17.22 7.28
CA LYS A 24 -8.76 -17.26 7.12
C LYS A 24 -9.42 -15.89 7.30
N ALA A 25 -8.65 -14.88 7.69
CA ALA A 25 -9.15 -13.53 7.86
C ALA A 25 -9.52 -12.91 6.51
N ARG A 26 -10.47 -11.97 6.53
CA ARG A 26 -10.81 -11.21 5.33
C ARG A 26 -9.62 -10.34 4.91
N PRO A 27 -9.39 -10.17 3.59
CA PRO A 27 -8.35 -9.27 3.10
C PRO A 27 -8.57 -7.85 3.63
N ASN A 28 -7.49 -7.18 4.00
CA ASN A 28 -7.55 -5.83 4.57
C ASN A 28 -8.01 -4.83 3.50
N ARG A 29 -9.23 -4.31 3.66
CA ARG A 29 -9.86 -3.31 2.76
C ARG A 29 -9.06 -2.01 2.57
N PHE A 30 -8.07 -1.76 3.42
CA PHE A 30 -7.19 -0.59 3.36
C PHE A 30 -5.79 -0.93 2.83
N ALA A 31 -5.41 -2.21 2.78
CA ALA A 31 -4.08 -2.62 2.30
C ALA A 31 -3.93 -2.50 0.78
N GLU A 32 -5.02 -2.57 0.01
CA GLU A 32 -4.98 -2.44 -1.46
C GLU A 32 -4.98 -0.99 -1.97
N GLN A 33 -4.92 0.02 -1.10
CA GLN A 33 -4.92 1.42 -1.54
C GLN A 33 -3.53 1.95 -1.96
N THR A 34 -2.50 1.11 -2.00
CA THR A 34 -1.11 1.54 -2.23
C THR A 34 -0.79 1.90 -3.68
N HIS A 35 -1.75 1.78 -4.60
CA HIS A 35 -1.68 2.35 -5.94
C HIS A 35 -2.73 3.46 -6.11
N LYS A 36 -2.79 4.42 -5.18
CA LYS A 36 -3.48 5.69 -5.41
C LYS A 36 -2.69 6.48 -6.45
N SER A 37 -2.95 6.21 -7.73
CA SER A 37 -2.61 7.14 -8.79
C SER A 37 -3.31 8.47 -8.50
N VAL A 38 -2.53 9.55 -8.40
CA VAL A 38 -3.08 10.89 -8.19
C VAL A 38 -3.71 11.32 -9.51
N THR A 39 -5.04 11.31 -9.59
CA THR A 39 -5.78 11.82 -10.74
C THR A 39 -5.84 13.34 -10.65
N VAL A 40 -5.21 14.03 -11.61
CA VAL A 40 -5.26 15.48 -11.74
C VAL A 40 -6.15 15.83 -12.93
N THR A 41 -7.09 16.75 -12.74
CA THR A 41 -7.93 17.28 -13.83
C THR A 41 -7.37 18.65 -14.23
N LEU A 42 -7.07 18.82 -15.52
CA LEU A 42 -6.54 20.06 -16.07
C LEU A 42 -7.58 20.70 -17.00
N ASP A 43 -7.52 22.03 -17.13
CA ASP A 43 -8.28 22.75 -18.14
C ASP A 43 -7.81 22.37 -19.56
N ALA A 44 -8.72 22.47 -20.53
CA ALA A 44 -8.53 21.93 -21.88
C ALA A 44 -7.40 22.61 -22.67
N ASP A 45 -7.08 23.86 -22.36
CA ASP A 45 -5.95 24.61 -22.90
C ASP A 45 -4.63 24.18 -22.26
N VAL A 46 -4.59 23.99 -20.94
CA VAL A 46 -3.42 23.50 -20.21
C VAL A 46 -3.07 22.06 -20.62
N ALA A 47 -4.06 21.18 -20.77
CA ALA A 47 -3.88 19.79 -21.21
C ALA A 47 -3.37 19.66 -22.67
N LYS A 48 -3.49 20.71 -23.48
CA LYS A 48 -2.88 20.71 -24.82
C LYS A 48 -1.36 20.82 -24.74
N VAL A 49 -0.85 21.56 -23.76
CA VAL A 49 0.57 21.84 -23.56
C VAL A 49 1.22 20.75 -22.71
N PHE A 50 0.60 20.37 -21.60
CA PHE A 50 1.16 19.39 -20.65
C PHE A 50 0.42 18.06 -20.79
N LYS A 51 1.17 17.00 -21.12
CA LYS A 51 0.61 15.65 -21.36
C LYS A 51 0.74 14.75 -20.15
N THR A 52 1.70 15.04 -19.28
CA THR A 52 1.93 14.30 -18.04
C THR A 52 1.96 15.24 -16.85
N SER A 53 1.67 14.70 -15.66
CA SER A 53 1.82 15.45 -14.41
C SER A 53 3.27 15.85 -14.15
N GLU A 54 4.24 15.09 -14.68
CA GLU A 54 5.66 15.39 -14.58
C GLU A 54 6.03 16.65 -15.39
N ASP A 55 5.46 16.82 -16.59
CA ASP A 55 5.70 18.02 -17.41
C ASP A 55 5.24 19.31 -16.71
N VAL A 56 4.15 19.24 -15.94
CA VAL A 56 3.65 20.39 -15.15
C VAL A 56 4.63 20.73 -14.02
N ASN A 57 5.10 19.71 -13.30
CA ASN A 57 5.99 19.90 -12.16
C ASN A 57 7.36 20.48 -12.56
N ASN A 58 7.83 20.20 -13.77
CA ASN A 58 9.11 20.74 -14.28
C ASN A 58 9.02 22.21 -14.73
N ALA A 59 7.82 22.78 -14.87
CA ALA A 59 7.62 24.12 -15.41
C ALA A 59 7.51 25.23 -14.33
N LEU A 60 7.51 24.86 -13.04
CA LEU A 60 7.33 25.74 -11.87
C LEU A 60 8.55 25.66 -10.94
#